data_AF-A0A7C5X7J8-F1
#
_entry.id   AF-A0A7C5X7J8-F1
#
_cell.length_a   1.000
_cell.length_b   1.000
_cell.length_c   1.000
_cell.angle_alpha   90.00
_cell.angle_beta   90.00
_cell.angle_gamma   90.00
#
_symmetry.space_group_name_H-M   'P 1'
#
loop_
_entity.id
_entity.type
_entity.pdbx_description
1 polymer ?
#
loop_
_entity_poly.entity_id
_entity_poly.type
_entity_poly.pdbx_seq_one_letter_code
_entity_poly.pdbx_strand_id
1 'polypeptide(L)' 'MDAVLALAVATAVYVLVVSLTYTALVLKSPPGHNKPKAKEVLAILLLGAWFFALGYLLLVGLG' A
#
# COMPACT_ATOMS: atom_id res chain seq x y z
N MET A 1 -2.32 16.95 -15.21
CA MET A 1 -2.99 16.32 -14.06
C MET A 1 -2.52 17.04 -12.81
N ASP A 2 -3.41 17.28 -11.86
CA ASP A 2 -3.04 17.83 -10.55
C ASP A 2 -2.04 16.88 -9.84
N ALA A 3 -0.97 17.44 -9.25
CA ALA A 3 0.10 16.64 -8.65
C ALA A 3 -0.38 15.81 -7.44
N VAL A 4 -1.35 16.33 -6.68
CA VAL A 4 -1.96 15.60 -5.56
C VAL A 4 -2.83 14.47 -6.09
N LEU A 5 -3.57 14.71 -7.17
CA LEU A 5 -4.32 13.65 -7.85
C LEU A 5 -3.40 12.54 -8.37
N ALA A 6 -2.26 12.89 -8.98
CA ALA A 6 -1.28 11.92 -9.45
C ALA A 6 -0.69 11.08 -8.30
N LEU A 7 -0.37 11.73 -7.17
CA LEU A 7 0.08 11.04 -5.97
C LEU A 7 -0.99 10.11 -5.39
N ALA A 8 -2.25 10.55 -5.34
CA ALA A 8 -3.35 9.71 -4.86
C ALA A 8 -3.54 8.45 -5.72
N VAL A 9 -3.47 8.59 -7.05
CA VAL A 9 -3.51 7.46 -7.98
C VAL A 9 -2.30 6.54 -7.77
N ALA A 10 -1.10 7.09 -7.62
CA ALA A 10 0.11 6.31 -7.36
C ALA A 10 0.01 5.51 -6.05
N THR A 11 -0.51 6.11 -4.98
CA THR A 11 -0.75 5.42 -3.71
C THR A 11 -1.78 4.31 -3.86
N ALA A 12 -2.88 4.54 -4.59
CA ALA A 12 -3.89 3.52 -4.82
C ALA A 12 -3.30 2.32 -5.58
N VAL A 13 -2.50 2.57 -6.62
CA VAL A 13 -1.78 1.52 -7.36
C VAL A 13 -0.80 0.78 -6.46
N TYR A 14 -0.03 1.50 -5.64
CA TYR A 14 0.90 0.89 -4.69
C TYR A 14 0.19 -0.05 -3.71
N VAL A 15 -0.89 0.40 -3.07
CA VAL A 15 -1.68 -0.42 -2.14
C VAL A 15 -2.27 -1.64 -2.84
N LEU A 16 -2.77 -1.48 -4.07
CA LEU A 16 -3.29 -2.59 -4.87
C LEU A 16 -2.22 -3.65 -5.13
N VAL A 17 -1.03 -3.24 -5.60
CA VAL A 17 0.07 -4.16 -5.91
C VAL A 17 0.54 -4.89 -4.65
N VAL A 18 0.69 -4.18 -3.53
CA VAL A 18 1.06 -4.79 -2.24
C VAL A 18 0.00 -5.78 -1.78
N SER A 19 -1.29 -5.43 -1.91
CA SER A 19 -2.40 -6.30 -1.53
C SER A 19 -2.43 -7.58 -2.38
N LEU A 20 -2.27 -7.47 -3.70
CA LEU A 20 -2.22 -8.62 -4.60
C LEU A 20 -1.02 -9.53 -4.29
N THR A 21 0.14 -8.92 -4.03
CA THR A 21 1.36 -9.66 -3.66
C THR A 21 1.15 -10.41 -2.36
N TYR A 22 0.56 -9.76 -1.36
CA TYR A 22 0.22 -10.38 -0.09
C TYR A 22 -0.78 -11.53 -0.28
N THR A 23 -1.85 -11.34 -1.04
CA THR A 23 -2.82 -12.41 -1.32
C THR A 23 -2.14 -13.62 -2.00
N ALA A 24 -1.26 -13.39 -2.97
CA ALA A 24 -0.51 -14.47 -3.61
C ALA A 24 0.37 -15.25 -2.61
N LEU A 25 1.01 -14.55 -1.67
CA LEU A 25 1.82 -15.17 -0.61
C LEU A 25 0.95 -15.97 0.38
N VAL A 26 -0.20 -15.42 0.78
CA VAL A 26 -1.15 -16.10 1.66
C VAL A 26 -1.67 -17.38 1.00
N LEU A 27 -2.02 -17.35 -0.28
CA LEU A 27 -2.48 -18.53 -1.03
C LEU A 27 -1.40 -19.61 -1.15
N LYS A 28 -0.12 -19.23 -1.22
CA LYS A 28 1.02 -20.16 -1.26
C LYS A 28 1.44 -20.65 0.13
N SER A 29 0.92 -20.06 1.20
CA SER A 29 1.37 -20.35 2.57
C SER A 29 0.91 -21.73 3.05
N PRO A 30 1.68 -22.39 3.94
CA PRO A 30 1.29 -23.68 4.51
C PRO A 30 -0.08 -23.66 5.22
N PRO A 31 -0.72 -24.83 5.39
CA PRO A 31 -1.96 -24.95 6.15
C PRO A 31 -1.80 -24.32 7.54
N GLY A 32 -2.69 -23.38 7.90
CA GLY A 32 -2.62 -22.63 9.17
C GLY A 32 -2.03 -21.23 9.06
N HIS A 33 -1.33 -20.91 7.96
CA HIS A 33 -0.84 -19.56 7.62
C HIS A 33 -1.51 -18.98 6.37
N ASN A 34 -2.36 -19.76 5.71
CA ASN A 34 -3.08 -19.41 4.49
C ASN A 34 -4.33 -18.53 4.70
N LYS A 35 -4.42 -17.82 5.83
CA LYS A 35 -5.53 -16.91 6.14
C LYS A 35 -5.00 -15.52 6.35
N PRO A 36 -5.64 -14.50 5.75
CA PRO A 36 -5.21 -13.14 5.95
C PRO A 36 -5.43 -12.71 7.40
N LYS A 37 -4.41 -12.12 8.04
CA LYS A 37 -4.50 -11.62 9.41
C LYS A 37 -4.83 -10.14 9.42
N ALA A 38 -5.69 -9.72 10.35
CA ALA A 38 -6.05 -8.31 10.52
C ALA A 38 -4.83 -7.39 10.71
N LYS A 39 -3.78 -7.88 11.40
CA LYS A 39 -2.52 -7.15 11.60
C LYS A 39 -1.76 -6.91 10.30
N GLU A 40 -1.82 -7.85 9.36
CA GLU A 40 -1.14 -7.75 8.05
C GLU A 40 -1.89 -6.79 7.13
N VAL A 41 -3.22 -6.85 7.13
CA VAL A 41 -4.06 -5.86 6.42
C VAL A 41 -3.82 -4.45 6.97
N LEU A 42 -3.75 -4.29 8.29
CA LEU A 42 -3.42 -3.01 8.92
C LEU A 42 -2.03 -2.52 8.50
N ALA A 43 -1.05 -3.41 8.41
CA ALA A 43 0.29 -3.06 7.93
C ALA A 43 0.27 -2.55 6.48
N ILE A 44 -0.52 -3.17 5.59
CA ILE A 44 -0.67 -2.72 4.20
C ILE A 44 -1.28 -1.30 4.15
N LEU A 45 -2.28 -1.03 4.97
CA LEU A 45 -2.88 0.31 5.08
C LEU A 45 -1.89 1.35 5.61
N LEU A 46 -1.10 0.99 6.63
CA LEU A 46 -0.05 1.86 7.17
C LEU A 46 1.03 2.15 6.13
N LEU A 47 1.44 1.16 5.33
CA LEU A 47 2.38 1.35 4.23
C LEU A 47 1.83 2.31 3.17
N GLY A 48 0.55 2.16 2.81
CA GLY A 48 -0.11 3.08 1.88
C GLY A 48 -0.18 4.52 2.42
N ALA A 49 -0.55 4.68 3.69
CA ALA A 49 -0.58 5.99 4.34
C ALA A 49 0.81 6.64 4.39
N TRP A 50 1.84 5.86 4.72
CA TRP A 50 3.22 6.34 4.76
C TRP A 50 3.74 6.76 3.39
N PHE A 51 3.46 5.95 2.36
CA PHE A 51 3.80 6.25 0.98
C PHE A 51 3.18 7.58 0.52
N PHE A 52 1.89 7.78 0.79
CA PHE A 52 1.22 9.04 0.48
C PHE A 52 1.81 10.21 1.27
N ALA A 53 2.03 10.06 2.58
CA ALA A 53 2.55 11.13 3.43
C ALA A 53 3.95 11.59 2.97
N LEU A 54 4.85 10.64 2.69
CA LEU A 54 6.19 10.95 2.17
C LEU A 54 6.13 11.58 0.78
N GLY A 55 5.29 11.04 -0.12
CA GLY A 55 5.12 11.61 -1.45
C GLY A 55 4.55 13.03 -1.39
N TYR A 56 3.64 13.31 -0.46
CA TYR A 56 3.08 14.64 -0.26
C TYR A 56 4.12 15.61 0.31
N LEU A 57 4.91 15.17 1.30
CA LEU A 57 6.05 15.93 1.83
C LEU A 57 7.06 16.28 0.73
N LEU A 58 7.33 15.36 -0.19
CA LEU A 58 8.19 15.62 -1.34
C LEU A 58 7.57 16.64 -2.30
N LEU A 59 6.28 16.52 -2.61
CA LEU A 59 5.58 17.49 -3.46
C LEU A 59 5.57 18.90 -2.86
N VAL A 60 5.32 19.02 -1.56
CA VAL A 60 5.32 20.31 -0.87
C VAL A 60 6.74 20.85 -0.65
N GLY A 61 7.71 19.97 -0.36
CA GLY A 61 9.09 20.37 -0.11
C GLY A 61 9.90 20.71 -1.37
N LEU A 62 9.45 20.27 -2.55
CA LEU A 62 10.02 20.61 -3.86
C LEU A 62 9.24 21.73 -4.58
N GLY A 63 8.09 22.14 -4.03
CA GLY A 63 7.17 23.14 -4.59
C GLY A 63 7.46 24.56 -4.13
#